data_AF-A0AAW1DP83-F1
#
_entry.id   AF-A0AAW1DP83-F1
#
_cell.length_a   1.000
_cell.length_b   1.000
_cell.length_c   1.000
_cell.angle_alpha   90.00
_cell.angle_beta   90.00
_cell.angle_gamma   90.00
#
_symmetry.space_group_name_H-M   'P 1'
#
loop_
_entity.id
_entity.type
_entity.pdbx_description
1 polymer ?
#
loop_
_entity_poly.entity_id
_entity_poly.type
_entity_poly.pdbx_seq_one_letter_code
_entity_poly.pdbx_strand_id
1 'polypeptide(L)'
;MGIFDFAWRGDITYDVAFDALSNLKRETEHIPLSTGLAKLGALGQMLKRTPAYGAYSKFVKTLITPIYQKYNQLLNVPDKLEELRMHILINRWACTHRIGNCRNQIDEVFNKWRSLPDPDSDNPKQMDAV
;
A
#
# COMPACT_ATOMS: atom_id res chain seq x y z
N MET A 1 12.91 -15.57 8.60
CA MET A 1 12.61 -16.61 7.59
C MET A 1 11.16 -17.04 7.83
N GLY A 2 10.24 -16.60 6.98
CA GLY A 2 8.80 -16.88 7.09
C GLY A 2 8.29 -17.81 5.98
N ILE A 3 7.00 -18.15 6.02
CA ILE A 3 6.38 -19.06 5.05
C ILE A 3 6.62 -18.64 3.59
N PHE A 4 6.59 -17.34 3.34
CA PHE A 4 6.86 -16.79 2.02
C PHE A 4 8.31 -16.96 1.55
N ASP A 5 9.28 -16.98 2.48
CA ASP A 5 10.68 -17.22 2.14
C ASP A 5 10.91 -18.67 1.69
N PHE A 6 10.15 -19.62 2.23
CA PHE A 6 10.14 -21.01 1.75
C PHE A 6 9.58 -21.10 0.33
N ALA A 7 8.46 -20.41 0.06
CA ALA A 7 7.90 -20.38 -1.30
C ALA A 7 8.85 -19.73 -2.30
N TRP A 8 9.54 -18.66 -1.90
CA TRP A 8 10.51 -17.96 -2.74
C TRP A 8 11.69 -18.84 -3.15
N ARG A 9 12.14 -19.75 -2.29
CA ARG A 9 13.20 -20.72 -2.61
C ARG A 9 12.68 -21.96 -3.35
N GLY A 10 11.37 -22.14 -3.47
CA GLY A 10 10.76 -23.33 -4.04
C GLY A 10 10.64 -24.51 -3.06
N ASP A 11 10.87 -24.28 -1.76
CA ASP A 11 10.73 -25.31 -0.72
C ASP A 11 9.25 -25.69 -0.49
N ILE A 12 8.34 -24.75 -0.76
CA ILE A 12 6.89 -24.95 -0.76
C ILE A 12 6.27 -24.27 -1.99
N THR A 13 5.05 -24.64 -2.31
CA THR A 13 4.27 -24.03 -3.38
C THR A 13 3.66 -22.69 -2.96
N TYR A 14 3.44 -21.80 -3.94
CA TYR A 14 2.97 -20.43 -3.67
C TYR A 14 1.51 -20.36 -3.21
N ASP A 15 0.68 -21.37 -3.49
CA ASP A 15 -0.68 -21.50 -2.95
C ASP A 15 -0.68 -21.44 -1.41
N VAL A 16 0.19 -22.20 -0.75
CA VAL A 16 0.33 -22.20 0.71
C VAL A 16 0.75 -20.82 1.23
N ALA A 17 1.68 -20.16 0.54
CA ALA A 17 2.12 -18.82 0.92
C ALA A 17 1.03 -17.76 0.72
N PHE A 18 0.25 -17.84 -0.36
CA PHE A 18 -0.87 -16.94 -0.62
C PHE A 18 -2.03 -17.16 0.35
N ASP A 19 -2.31 -18.40 0.74
CA ASP A 19 -3.28 -18.72 1.78
C ASP A 19 -2.90 -18.09 3.12
N ALA A 20 -1.63 -18.16 3.51
CA ALA A 20 -1.15 -17.47 4.70
C ALA A 20 -1.29 -15.94 4.59
N LEU A 21 -0.92 -15.35 3.44
CA LEU A 21 -1.05 -13.91 3.20
C LEU A 21 -2.51 -13.44 3.14
N SER A 22 -3.46 -14.34 2.84
CA SER A 22 -4.89 -14.01 2.81
C SER A 22 -5.40 -13.51 4.17
N ASN A 23 -4.71 -13.85 5.27
CA ASN A 23 -5.02 -13.37 6.61
C ASN A 23 -4.76 -11.87 6.80
N LEU A 24 -3.90 -11.26 5.98
CA LEU A 24 -3.61 -9.81 6.04
C LEU A 24 -4.86 -8.94 5.86
N LYS A 25 -5.92 -9.45 5.23
CA LYS A 25 -7.20 -8.74 5.08
C LYS A 25 -7.88 -8.39 6.41
N ARG A 26 -7.48 -9.06 7.51
CA ARG A 26 -7.99 -8.83 8.88
C ARG A 26 -6.93 -8.19 9.79
N GLU A 27 -5.73 -7.93 9.27
CA GLU A 27 -4.64 -7.40 10.06
C GLU A 27 -4.83 -5.90 10.28
N THR A 28 -4.64 -5.47 11.52
CA THR A 28 -4.75 -4.06 11.95
C THR A 28 -3.44 -3.51 12.47
N GLU A 29 -2.47 -4.37 12.77
CA GLU A 29 -1.17 -4.01 13.30
C GLU A 29 -0.18 -3.69 12.19
N HIS A 30 0.65 -2.66 12.39
CA HIS A 30 1.58 -2.21 11.37
C HIS A 30 2.64 -3.23 10.99
N ILE A 31 3.24 -3.90 11.99
CA ILE A 31 4.41 -4.76 11.77
C ILE A 31 4.05 -5.99 10.90
N PRO A 32 3.00 -6.78 11.21
CA PRO A 32 2.65 -7.93 10.39
C PRO A 32 2.20 -7.51 8.99
N LEU A 33 1.43 -6.43 8.89
CA LEU A 33 0.92 -5.93 7.62
C LEU A 33 2.05 -5.44 6.71
N SER A 34 2.92 -4.56 7.20
CA SER A 34 4.06 -4.04 6.43
C SER A 34 5.00 -5.17 5.99
N THR A 35 5.27 -6.15 6.85
CA THR A 35 6.13 -7.29 6.53
C THR A 35 5.52 -8.16 5.43
N GLY A 36 4.23 -8.49 5.53
CA GLY A 36 3.53 -9.28 4.52
C GLY A 36 3.42 -8.56 3.18
N LEU A 37 3.11 -7.26 3.21
CA LEU A 37 3.05 -6.42 2.01
C LEU A 37 4.42 -6.26 1.34
N ALA A 38 5.52 -6.16 2.09
CA ALA A 38 6.86 -6.09 1.51
C ALA A 38 7.18 -7.31 0.61
N LYS A 39 6.75 -8.52 1.03
CA LYS A 39 6.87 -9.75 0.24
C LYS A 39 6.05 -9.69 -1.04
N LEU A 40 4.83 -9.16 -0.97
CA LEU A 40 4.01 -8.89 -2.15
C LEU A 40 4.61 -7.81 -3.04
N GLY A 41 5.37 -6.86 -2.49
CA GLY A 41 6.07 -5.83 -3.25
C GLY A 41 7.13 -6.43 -4.18
N ALA A 42 7.91 -7.39 -3.68
CA ALA A 42 8.90 -8.13 -4.48
C ALA A 42 8.24 -8.90 -5.63
N LEU A 43 7.16 -9.65 -5.36
CA LEU A 43 6.40 -10.33 -6.41
C LEU A 43 5.81 -9.35 -7.41
N GLY A 44 5.28 -8.22 -6.95
CA GLY A 44 4.71 -7.20 -7.82
C GLY A 44 5.71 -6.70 -8.86
N GLN A 45 6.97 -6.51 -8.48
CA GLN A 45 8.03 -6.12 -9.42
C GLN A 45 8.29 -7.19 -10.48
N MET A 46 8.34 -8.47 -10.09
CA MET A 46 8.52 -9.57 -11.04
C MET A 46 7.35 -9.69 -12.00
N LEU A 47 6.13 -9.55 -11.49
CA LEU A 47 4.91 -9.75 -12.27
C LEU A 47 4.53 -8.55 -13.12
N LYS A 48 5.07 -7.34 -12.86
CA LYS A 48 4.63 -6.06 -13.46
C LYS A 48 4.54 -6.04 -14.98
N ARG A 49 5.38 -6.81 -15.68
CA ARG A 49 5.43 -6.89 -17.15
C ARG A 49 4.85 -8.20 -17.70
N THR A 50 4.10 -8.92 -16.89
CA THR A 50 3.50 -10.21 -17.25
C THR A 50 1.97 -10.12 -17.26
N PRO A 51 1.27 -11.00 -18.00
CA PRO A 51 -0.20 -11.08 -17.96
C PRO A 51 -0.76 -11.34 -16.56
N ALA A 52 0.02 -11.95 -15.67
CA ALA A 52 -0.39 -12.28 -14.30
C ALA A 52 -0.50 -11.04 -13.39
N TYR A 53 0.02 -9.88 -13.78
CA TYR A 53 -0.02 -8.67 -12.95
C TYR A 53 -1.45 -8.25 -12.58
N GLY A 54 -2.41 -8.45 -13.49
CA GLY A 54 -3.82 -8.14 -13.22
C GLY A 54 -4.38 -8.94 -12.05
N ALA A 55 -4.12 -10.26 -12.04
CA ALA A 55 -4.54 -11.15 -10.96
C ALA A 55 -3.84 -10.80 -9.63
N TYR A 56 -2.53 -10.57 -9.67
CA TYR A 56 -1.76 -10.10 -8.51
C TYR A 56 -2.33 -8.79 -7.94
N SER A 57 -2.57 -7.79 -8.79
CA SER A 57 -3.11 -6.52 -8.34
C SER A 57 -4.52 -6.69 -7.76
N LYS A 58 -5.35 -7.59 -8.30
CA LYS A 58 -6.67 -7.90 -7.74
C LYS A 58 -6.55 -8.51 -6.34
N PHE A 59 -5.60 -9.43 -6.13
CA PHE A 59 -5.33 -10.01 -4.81
C PHE A 59 -4.93 -8.94 -3.79
N VAL A 60 -3.98 -8.06 -4.13
CA VAL A 60 -3.57 -6.95 -3.26
C VAL A 60 -4.75 -6.02 -2.92
N LYS A 61 -5.61 -5.72 -3.90
CA LYS A 61 -6.83 -4.93 -3.66
C LYS A 61 -7.70 -5.58 -2.58
N THR A 62 -7.91 -6.90 -2.64
CA THR A 62 -8.72 -7.62 -1.64
C THR A 62 -8.12 -7.52 -0.23
N LEU A 63 -6.79 -7.52 -0.09
CA LEU A 63 -6.14 -7.42 1.21
C LEU A 63 -6.24 -6.01 1.81
N ILE A 64 -6.04 -4.97 0.99
CA ILE A 64 -5.93 -3.58 1.48
C ILE A 64 -7.28 -2.88 1.62
N THR A 65 -8.29 -3.24 0.83
CA THR A 65 -9.58 -2.53 0.80
C THR A 65 -10.23 -2.39 2.18
N PRO A 66 -10.29 -3.42 3.05
CA PRO A 66 -10.93 -3.30 4.36
C PRO A 66 -10.28 -2.22 5.24
N ILE A 67 -8.95 -2.24 5.35
CA ILE A 67 -8.22 -1.28 6.19
C ILE A 67 -8.11 0.11 5.56
N TYR A 68 -8.13 0.19 4.22
CA TYR A 68 -8.15 1.48 3.52
C TYR A 68 -9.33 2.35 3.92
N GLN A 69 -10.49 1.77 4.27
CA GLN A 69 -11.64 2.55 4.72
C GLN A 69 -11.34 3.44 5.94
N LYS A 70 -10.40 3.04 6.80
CA LYS A 70 -9.95 3.82 7.97
C LYS A 70 -8.97 4.94 7.61
N TYR A 71 -8.19 4.78 6.53
CA TYR A 71 -7.09 5.67 6.13
C TYR A 71 -7.34 6.33 4.77
N ASN A 72 -8.59 6.38 4.32
CA ASN A 72 -8.93 6.81 2.97
C ASN A 72 -8.84 8.32 2.75
N GLN A 73 -8.60 9.13 3.78
CA GLN A 73 -8.47 10.58 3.69
C GLN A 73 -6.99 10.95 3.68
N LEU A 74 -6.40 11.18 2.49
CA LEU A 74 -4.96 11.38 2.32
C LEU A 74 -4.39 12.50 3.20
N LEU A 75 -5.11 13.62 3.28
CA LEU A 75 -4.72 14.81 4.06
C LEU A 75 -5.06 14.73 5.56
N ASN A 76 -5.77 13.69 6.00
CA ASN A 76 -6.05 13.49 7.43
C ASN A 76 -4.90 12.68 8.05
N VAL A 77 -3.77 13.36 8.25
CA VAL A 77 -2.54 12.75 8.76
C VAL A 77 -2.65 12.54 10.28
N PRO A 78 -2.54 11.30 10.79
CA PRO A 78 -2.63 11.04 12.23
C PRO A 78 -1.40 11.55 13.00
N ASP A 79 -1.60 12.03 14.24
CA ASP A 79 -0.52 12.52 15.10
C ASP A 79 0.33 11.40 15.72
N LYS A 80 -0.30 10.26 16.01
CA LYS A 80 0.39 9.12 16.65
C LYS A 80 1.27 8.40 15.62
N LEU A 81 2.54 8.19 15.97
CA LEU A 81 3.53 7.57 15.08
C LEU A 81 3.07 6.24 14.46
N GLU A 82 2.40 5.39 15.23
CA GLU A 82 1.92 4.10 14.73
C GLU A 82 0.79 4.26 13.71
N GLU A 83 -0.16 5.14 13.99
CA GLU A 83 -1.26 5.46 13.07
C GLU A 83 -0.74 6.17 11.82
N LEU A 84 0.26 7.04 11.95
CA LEU A 84 0.95 7.69 10.85
C LEU A 84 1.64 6.67 9.93
N ARG A 85 2.38 5.72 10.49
CA ARG A 85 3.04 4.65 9.71
C ARG A 85 2.02 3.81 8.96
N MET A 86 0.91 3.47 9.60
CA MET A 86 -0.21 2.80 8.94
C MET A 86 -0.81 3.65 7.82
N HIS A 87 -1.05 4.93 8.08
CA HIS A 87 -1.59 5.86 7.10
C HIS A 87 -0.74 5.92 5.84
N ILE A 88 0.58 6.08 5.99
CA ILE A 88 1.55 6.10 4.87
C ILE A 88 1.55 4.77 4.12
N LEU A 89 1.65 3.65 4.84
CA LEU A 89 1.67 2.31 4.26
C LEU A 89 0.40 2.07 3.42
N ILE A 90 -0.77 2.26 4.01
CA ILE A 90 -2.06 1.98 3.39
C ILE A 90 -2.29 2.88 2.19
N ASN A 91 -2.03 4.19 2.28
CA ASN A 91 -2.20 5.11 1.15
C ASN A 91 -1.23 4.81 0.01
N ARG A 92 0.03 4.48 0.30
CA ARG A 92 1.00 4.06 -0.72
C ARG A 92 0.51 2.86 -1.52
N TRP A 93 0.04 1.82 -0.84
CA TRP A 93 -0.48 0.62 -1.48
C TRP A 93 -1.81 0.88 -2.23
N ALA A 94 -2.72 1.65 -1.63
CA ALA A 94 -3.98 2.00 -2.23
C ALA A 94 -3.80 2.77 -3.54
N CYS A 95 -2.95 3.79 -3.54
CA CYS A 95 -2.68 4.60 -4.73
C CYS A 95 -1.95 3.80 -5.83
N THR A 96 -0.98 2.96 -5.46
CA THR A 96 -0.24 2.10 -6.41
C THR A 96 -1.19 1.14 -7.13
N HIS A 97 -2.15 0.56 -6.40
CA HIS A 97 -3.08 -0.43 -6.94
C HIS A 97 -4.42 0.16 -7.38
N ARG A 98 -4.62 1.48 -7.36
CA ARG A 98 -5.88 2.15 -7.73
C ARG A 98 -7.06 1.61 -6.89
N ILE A 99 -6.90 1.64 -5.57
CA ILE A 99 -7.95 1.31 -4.59
C ILE A 99 -8.67 2.60 -4.21
N GLY A 100 -10.01 2.55 -4.23
CA GLY A 100 -10.86 3.68 -3.86
C GLY A 100 -10.55 4.95 -4.66
N ASN A 101 -10.58 6.09 -3.98
CA ASN A 101 -10.39 7.43 -4.54
C ASN A 101 -8.97 7.98 -4.27
N CYS A 102 -8.00 7.15 -3.89
CA CYS A 102 -6.64 7.59 -3.55
C CYS A 102 -6.00 8.42 -4.67
N ARG A 103 -6.16 7.99 -5.93
CA ARG A 103 -5.67 8.74 -7.10
C ARG A 103 -6.35 10.10 -7.26
N ASN A 104 -7.67 10.16 -7.12
CA ASN A 104 -8.42 11.41 -7.25
C ASN A 104 -7.96 12.43 -6.20
N GLN A 105 -7.72 11.98 -4.96
CA GLN A 105 -7.20 12.85 -3.90
C GLN A 105 -5.79 13.36 -4.20
N ILE A 106 -4.90 12.50 -4.73
CA ILE A 106 -3.58 12.97 -5.18
C ILE A 106 -3.74 14.02 -6.28
N ASP A 107 -4.61 13.78 -7.27
CA ASP A 107 -4.82 14.73 -8.36
C ASP A 107 -5.37 16.07 -7.84
N GLU A 108 -6.31 16.05 -6.88
CA GLU A 108 -6.82 17.25 -6.21
C GLU A 108 -5.73 18.01 -5.45
N VAL A 109 -4.92 17.30 -4.65
CA VAL A 109 -3.81 17.89 -3.89
C VAL A 109 -2.77 18.50 -4.82
N PHE A 110 -2.36 17.75 -5.84
CA PHE A 110 -1.40 18.22 -6.84
C PHE A 110 -1.93 19.44 -7.60
N ASN A 111 -3.22 19.43 -7.97
CA ASN A 111 -3.85 20.55 -8.68
C ASN A 111 -3.98 21.80 -7.81
N LYS A 112 -4.22 21.64 -6.50
CA LYS A 112 -4.21 22.75 -5.56
C LYS A 112 -2.81 23.33 -5.42
N TRP A 113 -1.79 22.48 -5.21
CA TRP A 113 -0.40 22.88 -5.10
C TRP A 113 0.09 23.66 -6.32
N ARG A 114 -0.12 23.16 -7.53
CA ARG A 114 0.30 23.83 -8.78
C ARG A 114 -0.37 25.19 -9.02
N SER A 115 -1.48 25.48 -8.34
CA SER A 115 -2.22 26.74 -8.49
C SER A 115 -1.76 27.83 -7.53
N LEU A 116 -0.85 27.51 -6.60
CA LEU A 116 -0.30 28.47 -5.66
C LEU A 116 0.59 29.50 -6.39
N PRO A 117 0.66 30.76 -5.92
CA PRO A 117 1.55 31.76 -6.48
C PRO A 117 3.03 31.37 -6.42
N ASP A 118 3.43 30.69 -5.34
CA ASP A 118 4.76 30.11 -5.14
C ASP A 118 4.62 28.67 -4.60
N PRO A 119 4.41 27.68 -5.47
CA PRO A 119 4.20 26.29 -5.07
C PRO A 119 5.37 25.68 -4.30
N ASP A 120 6.60 26.10 -4.59
CA ASP A 120 7.79 25.51 -3.95
C ASP A 120 7.93 25.97 -2.50
N SER A 121 7.65 27.25 -2.23
CA SER A 121 7.64 27.79 -0.86
C SER A 121 6.43 27.29 -0.04
N ASP A 122 5.27 27.14 -0.68
CA ASP A 122 4.00 26.79 -0.04
C ASP A 122 3.61 25.29 -0.18
N ASN A 123 4.60 24.42 -0.45
CA ASN A 123 4.38 22.98 -0.58
C ASN A 123 3.80 22.39 0.73
N PRO A 124 2.67 21.66 0.70
CA PRO A 124 2.18 20.94 1.86
C PRO A 124 3.21 19.89 2.32
N LYS A 125 4.06 20.24 3.29
CA LYS A 125 5.24 19.48 3.74
C LYS A 125 4.96 18.11 4.38
N GLN A 126 3.74 17.58 4.32
CA GLN A 126 3.31 16.47 5.18
C GLN A 126 3.43 15.07 4.55
N MET A 127 3.90 14.92 3.31
CA MET A 127 4.01 13.59 2.66
C MET A 127 5.44 13.08 2.42
N ASP A 128 6.47 13.89 2.68
CA ASP A 128 7.87 13.53 2.41
C ASP A 128 8.68 13.11 3.66
N ALA A 129 8.05 13.04 4.83
CA ALA A 129 8.71 12.56 6.04
C ALA A 129 8.39 11.07 6.27
N VAL A 130 9.19 10.19 5.63
CA VAL A 130 9.62 8.82 6.02
C VAL A 130 9.89 7.95 4.79
#